data_AF-A0A1E3BSC4-F1
#
_entry.id   AF-A0A1E3BSC4-F1
#
_cell.length_a   1.000
_cell.length_b   1.000
_cell.length_c   1.000
_cell.angle_alpha   90.00
_cell.angle_beta   90.00
_cell.angle_gamma   90.00
#
_symmetry.space_group_name_H-M   'P 1'
#
loop_
_entity.id
_entity.type
_entity.pdbx_description
1 polymer ?
#
loop_
_entity_poly.entity_id
_entity_poly.type
_entity_poly.pdbx_seq_one_letter_code
_entity_poly.pdbx_strand_id
1 'polypeptide(L)'
;MAQGLLKKAKPSTKSKRPAALGPKPGPRQIAPKKNTLVKQQKMTRKLTAGYTAKTERSLAAKAGHLELLAGGKKDKKDQKK
;
A
#
# COMPACT_ATOMS: atom_id res chain seq x y z
N MET A 1 -18.90 -27.56 -58.25
CA MET A 1 -18.30 -26.23 -58.47
C MET A 1 -17.56 -25.83 -57.20
N ALA A 2 -16.26 -25.56 -57.32
CA ALA A 2 -15.33 -25.39 -56.20
C ALA A 2 -15.47 -24.02 -55.50
N GLN A 3 -15.25 -24.05 -54.18
CA GLN A 3 -14.81 -23.00 -53.25
C GLN A 3 -15.02 -21.52 -53.64
N GLY A 4 -15.94 -20.85 -52.94
CA GLY A 4 -15.85 -19.41 -52.72
C GLY A 4 -14.93 -19.10 -51.55
N LEU A 5 -13.85 -18.35 -51.78
CA LEU A 5 -12.90 -17.93 -50.73
C LEU A 5 -13.59 -17.04 -49.69
N LEU A 6 -13.55 -17.45 -48.42
CA LEU A 6 -13.91 -16.60 -47.28
C LEU A 6 -13.03 -15.35 -47.28
N LYS A 7 -13.65 -14.18 -47.42
CA LYS A 7 -12.96 -12.88 -47.33
C LYS A 7 -12.20 -12.80 -46.00
N LYS A 8 -10.88 -12.71 -46.08
CA LYS A 8 -9.98 -12.59 -44.92
C LYS A 8 -10.32 -11.29 -44.16
N ALA A 9 -10.83 -11.41 -42.94
CA ALA A 9 -11.04 -10.26 -42.07
C ALA A 9 -9.70 -9.57 -41.82
N LYS A 10 -9.66 -8.24 -42.01
CA LYS A 10 -8.48 -7.41 -41.74
C LYS A 10 -8.04 -7.64 -40.29
N PRO A 11 -6.73 -7.76 -39.99
CA PRO A 11 -6.28 -7.81 -38.62
C PRO A 11 -6.66 -6.50 -37.93
N SER A 12 -7.46 -6.56 -36.86
CA SER A 12 -7.68 -5.41 -36.00
C SER A 12 -6.38 -5.15 -35.25
N THR A 13 -5.52 -4.30 -35.80
CA THR A 13 -4.36 -3.78 -35.09
C THR A 13 -4.91 -2.93 -33.94
N LYS A 14 -5.07 -3.53 -32.76
CA LYS A 14 -5.17 -2.76 -31.52
C LYS A 14 -3.88 -1.96 -31.43
N SER A 15 -3.92 -0.70 -31.87
CA SER A 15 -2.84 0.26 -31.75
C SER A 15 -2.60 0.49 -30.27
N LYS A 16 -1.74 -0.33 -29.67
CA LYS A 16 -1.10 0.01 -28.41
C LYS A 16 -0.10 1.09 -28.78
N ARG A 17 -0.47 2.36 -28.57
CA ARG A 17 0.46 3.50 -28.65
C ARG A 17 1.76 3.07 -27.95
N PRO A 18 2.94 3.25 -28.56
CA PRO A 18 4.19 2.97 -27.89
C PRO A 18 4.17 3.79 -26.60
N ALA A 19 4.31 3.11 -25.46
CA ALA A 19 4.41 3.78 -24.17
C ALA A 19 5.49 4.83 -24.32
N ALA A 20 5.12 6.10 -24.14
CA ALA A 20 6.06 7.21 -24.20
C ALA A 20 7.28 6.87 -23.33
N LEU A 21 8.46 7.35 -23.73
CA LEU A 21 9.77 7.18 -23.09
C LEU A 21 9.83 7.65 -21.61
N GLY A 22 8.70 7.86 -20.95
CA GLY A 22 8.57 8.19 -19.54
C GLY A 22 8.59 6.96 -18.63
N PRO A 23 8.77 7.20 -17.31
CA PRO A 23 8.80 6.14 -16.31
C PRO A 23 7.52 5.32 -16.35
N LYS A 24 7.68 4.00 -16.20
CA LYS A 24 6.55 3.06 -16.15
C LYS A 24 5.59 3.51 -15.05
N PRO A 25 4.28 3.69 -15.33
CA PRO A 25 3.32 4.04 -14.31
C PRO A 25 3.34 2.97 -13.22
N GLY A 26 3.37 3.41 -11.96
CA GLY A 26 3.38 2.53 -10.81
C GLY A 26 2.14 1.62 -10.73
N PRO A 27 2.16 0.61 -9.85
CA PRO A 27 1.04 -0.31 -9.70
C PRO A 27 -0.26 0.47 -9.41
N ARG A 28 -1.24 0.35 -10.30
CA ARG A 28 -2.54 1.00 -10.14
C ARG A 28 -3.38 0.18 -9.17
N GLN A 29 -3.69 0.75 -8.00
CA GLN A 29 -4.66 0.15 -7.09
C GLN A 29 -6.07 0.48 -7.56
N ILE A 30 -6.76 -0.51 -8.14
CA ILE A 30 -8.15 -0.36 -8.58
C ILE A 30 -9.07 -0.61 -7.38
N ALA A 31 -9.98 0.33 -7.12
CA ALA A 31 -10.96 0.16 -6.05
C ALA A 31 -11.88 -1.05 -6.34
N PRO A 32 -12.17 -1.88 -5.32
CA PRO A 32 -13.06 -3.02 -5.49
C PRO A 32 -14.47 -2.54 -5.84
N LYS A 33 -15.05 -3.09 -6.92
CA LYS A 33 -16.40 -2.76 -7.36
C LYS A 33 -17.48 -3.59 -6.66
N LYS A 34 -17.11 -4.74 -6.09
CA LYS A 34 -18.04 -5.64 -5.40
C LYS A 34 -18.24 -5.19 -3.95
N ASN A 35 -19.50 -5.09 -3.51
CA ASN A 35 -19.84 -4.63 -2.16
C ASN A 35 -19.20 -5.47 -1.04
N THR A 36 -19.03 -6.78 -1.24
CA THR A 36 -18.36 -7.67 -0.28
C THR A 36 -16.89 -7.28 -0.07
N LEU A 37 -16.17 -6.99 -1.14
CA LEU A 37 -14.77 -6.59 -1.11
C LEU A 37 -14.59 -5.18 -0.53
N VAL A 38 -15.53 -4.26 -0.79
CA VAL A 38 -15.53 -2.93 -0.14
C VAL A 38 -15.67 -3.06 1.37
N LYS A 39 -16.58 -3.92 1.86
CA LYS A 39 -16.74 -4.20 3.29
C LYS A 39 -15.46 -4.80 3.88
N GLN A 40 -14.85 -5.77 3.21
CA GLN A 40 -13.60 -6.38 3.66
C GLN A 40 -12.47 -5.35 3.76
N GLN A 41 -12.27 -4.52 2.74
CA GLN A 41 -11.23 -3.48 2.74
C GLN A 41 -11.42 -2.48 3.89
N LYS A 42 -12.67 -2.08 4.18
CA LYS A 42 -12.99 -1.22 5.33
C LYS A 42 -12.62 -1.90 6.66
N MET A 43 -12.93 -3.18 6.80
CA MET A 43 -12.57 -3.95 8.00
C MET A 43 -11.06 -4.08 8.15
N THR A 44 -10.34 -4.44 7.10
CA THR A 44 -8.87 -4.52 7.12
C THR A 44 -8.24 -3.20 7.53
N ARG A 45 -8.73 -2.06 6.99
CA ARG A 45 -8.22 -0.73 7.37
C ARG A 45 -8.46 -0.41 8.86
N LYS A 46 -9.64 -0.73 9.40
CA LYS A 46 -9.93 -0.51 10.83
C LYS A 46 -9.04 -1.34 11.74
N LEU A 47 -8.86 -2.63 11.42
CA LEU A 47 -8.04 -3.54 12.22
C LEU A 47 -6.56 -3.17 12.19
N THR A 48 -6.03 -2.84 11.00
CA THR A 48 -4.63 -2.41 10.83
C THR A 48 -4.34 -1.09 11.54
N ALA A 49 -5.25 -0.11 11.49
CA ALA A 49 -5.11 1.15 12.23
C ALA A 49 -5.12 0.94 13.75
N GLY A 50 -5.99 0.07 14.27
CA GLY A 50 -6.00 -0.27 15.70
C GLY A 50 -4.74 -1.02 16.13
N TYR A 51 -4.25 -1.93 15.29
CA TYR A 51 -3.02 -2.68 15.57
C TYR A 51 -1.79 -1.76 15.60
N THR A 52 -1.65 -0.87 14.62
CA THR A 52 -0.56 0.13 14.58
C THR A 52 -0.55 1.04 15.80
N ALA A 53 -1.70 1.58 16.21
CA ALA A 53 -1.79 2.39 17.43
C ALA A 53 -1.40 1.62 18.71
N LYS A 54 -1.75 0.32 18.80
CA LYS A 54 -1.32 -0.54 19.92
C LYS A 54 0.19 -0.78 19.88
N THR A 55 0.76 -1.04 18.70
CA THR A 55 2.21 -1.23 18.57
C THR A 55 2.99 0.04 18.90
N GLU A 56 2.51 1.21 18.48
CA GLU A 56 3.11 2.51 18.83
C GLU A 56 3.06 2.74 20.34
N ARG A 57 1.92 2.45 20.99
CA ARG A 57 1.81 2.53 22.45
C ARG A 57 2.78 1.58 23.16
N SER A 58 2.90 0.33 22.69
CA SER A 58 3.82 -0.63 23.28
C SER A 58 5.28 -0.22 23.10
N LEU A 59 5.64 0.34 21.94
CA LEU A 59 6.97 0.88 21.70
C LEU A 59 7.25 2.10 22.56
N ALA A 60 6.30 3.03 22.69
CA ALA A 60 6.43 4.19 23.56
C ALA A 60 6.54 3.81 25.04
N ALA A 61 5.76 2.81 25.50
CA ALA A 61 5.88 2.30 26.86
C ALA A 61 7.25 1.67 27.11
N LYS A 62 7.76 0.87 26.15
CA LYS A 62 9.11 0.30 26.23
C LYS A 62 10.18 1.40 26.17
N ALA A 63 10.04 2.39 25.30
CA ALA A 63 10.99 3.49 25.18
C ALA A 63 10.98 4.39 26.42
N GLY A 64 9.81 4.73 26.96
CA GLY A 64 9.68 5.46 28.22
C GLY A 64 10.19 4.67 29.41
N HIS A 65 9.94 3.36 29.45
CA HIS A 65 10.56 2.47 30.44
C HIS A 65 12.09 2.41 30.27
N LEU A 66 12.59 2.41 29.04
CA LEU A 66 14.03 2.48 28.75
C LEU A 66 14.62 3.84 29.11
N GLU A 67 13.90 4.96 28.94
CA GLU A 67 14.33 6.27 29.44
C GLU A 67 14.43 6.30 30.97
N LEU A 68 13.61 5.52 31.69
CA LEU A 68 13.73 5.35 33.14
C LEU A 68 14.92 4.46 33.55
N LEU A 69 15.31 3.48 32.71
CA LEU A 69 16.44 2.59 33.00
C LEU A 69 17.79 3.16 32.55
N ALA A 70 17.82 3.86 31.42
CA ALA A 70 19.01 4.44 30.82
C ALA A 70 19.03 5.95 31.05
N GLY A 71 19.13 6.37 32.32
CA GLY A 71 19.41 7.76 32.73
C GLY A 71 18.73 8.82 31.86
N GLY A 72 17.45 9.04 32.09
CA GLY A 72 16.60 9.87 31.25
C GLY A 72 17.08 11.32 31.16
N LYS A 73 16.45 12.13 30.30
CA LYS A 73 16.81 13.56 30.15
C LYS A 73 16.80 14.35 31.47
N LYS A 74 16.04 13.89 32.47
CA LYS A 74 16.04 14.45 33.83
C LYS A 74 17.33 14.12 34.59
N ASP A 75 17.77 12.87 34.59
CA ASP A 75 19.02 12.45 35.27
C ASP A 75 20.26 13.14 34.68
N LYS A 76 20.29 13.36 33.36
CA LYS A 76 21.35 14.17 32.71
C LYS A 76 21.31 15.65 33.08
N LYS A 77 20.15 16.17 33.50
CA LYS A 77 20.00 17.58 33.91
C LYS A 77 20.45 17.78 35.35
N ASP A 78 20.25 16.77 36.20
CA ASP A 78 20.69 16.79 37.59
C ASP A 78 22.20 16.56 37.74
N GLN A 79 22.84 15.79 36.84
CA GLN A 79 24.31 15.68 36.82
C GLN A 79 25.04 16.92 36.29
N LYS A 80 24.34 17.86 35.65
CA LYS A 80 24.94 19.06 35.05
C LYS A 80 24.82 20.30 35.93
N LYS A 81 24.35 20.14 37.16
CA LYS A 81 24.11 21.19 38.15
C LYS A 81 25.18 21.18 39.22
#